data_AF-A0A441XVB1-F1
#
_entry.id   AF-A0A441XVB1-F1
#
_cell.length_a   1.000
_cell.length_b   1.000
_cell.length_c   1.000
_cell.angle_alpha   90.00
_cell.angle_beta   90.00
_cell.angle_gamma   90.00
#
_symmetry.space_group_name_H-M   'P 1'
#
loop_
_entity.id
_entity.type
_entity.pdbx_description
1 polymer ?
#
loop_
_entity_poly.entity_id
_entity_poly.type
_entity_poly.pdbx_seq_one_letter_code
_entity_poly.pdbx_strand_id
1 'polypeptide(L)'
;APGDTPSGVDGAPPDEQTDQPDPGTQTPPQDFPQLAVLADDGLNLRTQPDADSTVVTVLQPGTFVEQTAGSSADQSGEAWIPVEGPGPDGEMHSGWVSGDHVEAHADGSSNPAGRTNPTLEKDGYQWVEVKNGDSIRLIARTHSADVAETVVLNMDHIMSPDMIFSGDRIYLPATLG
;
A
#
# COMPACT_ATOMS: atom_id res chain seq x y z
N ALA A 1 72.49 -23.26 -23.86
CA ALA A 1 71.49 -23.96 -23.03
C ALA A 1 71.82 -23.66 -21.58
N PRO A 2 70.92 -23.13 -20.74
CA PRO A 2 69.65 -22.42 -21.04
C PRO A 2 69.86 -21.13 -21.90
N GLY A 3 68.99 -20.10 -21.93
CA GLY A 3 67.67 -19.96 -21.29
C GLY A 3 66.97 -18.59 -21.42
N ASP A 4 66.06 -18.36 -20.48
CA ASP A 4 64.97 -17.37 -20.42
C ASP A 4 65.32 -15.88 -20.21
N THR A 5 64.41 -15.04 -20.71
CA THR A 5 64.24 -13.60 -20.41
C THR A 5 63.34 -13.38 -19.19
N PRO A 6 63.52 -12.29 -18.42
CA PRO A 6 62.48 -11.77 -17.54
C PRO A 6 61.79 -10.51 -18.09
N SER A 7 60.46 -10.57 -18.19
CA SER A 7 59.58 -9.39 -18.13
C SER A 7 59.01 -9.26 -16.71
N GLY A 8 58.78 -8.03 -16.24
CA GLY A 8 58.21 -7.76 -14.90
C GLY A 8 58.45 -6.32 -14.48
N VAL A 9 57.66 -5.36 -14.97
CA VAL A 9 56.55 -4.67 -14.27
C VAL A 9 57.00 -3.87 -13.02
N ASP A 10 56.88 -2.55 -13.13
CA ASP A 10 57.12 -1.61 -12.03
C ASP A 10 56.07 -1.73 -10.92
N GLY A 11 56.50 -1.60 -9.67
CA GLY A 11 55.62 -1.67 -8.50
C GLY A 11 55.06 -0.30 -8.10
N ALA A 12 53.75 -0.24 -7.89
CA ALA A 12 53.08 0.82 -7.13
C ALA A 12 52.69 0.31 -5.72
N PRO A 13 52.57 1.19 -4.70
CA PRO A 13 52.13 0.79 -3.35
C PRO A 13 50.64 0.41 -3.33
N PRO A 14 50.14 -0.24 -2.25
CA PRO A 14 48.77 -0.72 -2.20
C PRO A 14 47.77 0.43 -1.99
N ASP A 15 46.80 0.56 -2.91
CA ASP A 15 45.63 1.39 -2.70
C ASP A 15 44.69 0.72 -1.68
N GLU A 16 44.29 1.49 -0.66
CA GLU A 16 43.25 1.09 0.28
C GLU A 16 41.90 1.03 -0.46
N GLN A 17 41.28 -0.15 -0.52
CA GLN A 17 39.91 -0.27 -1.00
C GLN A 17 38.96 0.42 -0.01
N THR A 18 38.66 1.69 -0.26
CA THR A 18 37.49 2.33 0.31
C THR A 18 36.25 1.73 -0.33
N ASP A 19 35.49 0.95 0.44
CA ASP A 19 34.11 0.57 0.11
C ASP A 19 33.27 1.85 -0.03
N GLN A 20 33.17 2.36 -1.25
CA GLN A 20 32.22 3.39 -1.62
C GLN A 20 31.01 2.69 -2.26
N PRO A 21 29.82 2.69 -1.63
CA PRO A 21 28.61 2.20 -2.28
C PRO A 21 28.38 2.98 -3.58
N ASP A 22 28.06 2.27 -4.66
CA ASP A 22 27.74 2.89 -5.95
C ASP A 22 26.60 3.92 -5.75
N PRO A 23 26.73 5.15 -6.26
CA PRO A 23 25.66 6.14 -6.18
C PRO A 23 24.47 5.62 -6.98
N GLY A 24 23.43 5.21 -6.26
CA GLY A 24 22.40 4.32 -6.77
C GLY A 24 21.76 4.80 -8.06
N THR A 25 21.56 3.86 -8.98
CA THR A 25 20.68 4.00 -10.14
C THR A 25 19.28 4.37 -9.62
N GLN A 26 18.98 5.66 -9.53
CA GLN A 26 17.63 6.12 -9.24
C GLN A 26 16.76 5.78 -10.45
N THR A 27 16.16 4.59 -10.41
CA THR A 27 15.04 4.22 -11.27
C THR A 27 14.06 5.39 -11.28
N PRO A 28 13.57 5.85 -12.44
CA PRO A 28 12.49 6.84 -12.47
C PRO A 28 11.35 6.38 -11.55
N PRO A 29 10.67 7.28 -10.84
CA PRO A 29 9.51 6.90 -10.04
C PRO A 29 8.55 6.10 -10.91
N GLN A 30 8.42 4.80 -10.60
CA GLN A 30 7.47 3.95 -11.28
C GLN A 30 6.13 4.22 -10.59
N ASP A 31 5.17 4.76 -11.34
CA ASP A 31 3.78 4.85 -10.89
C ASP A 31 3.24 3.43 -10.83
N PHE A 32 3.32 2.84 -9.63
CA PHE A 32 2.70 1.58 -9.32
C PHE A 32 1.23 1.81 -8.97
N PRO A 33 0.34 0.84 -9.25
CA PRO A 33 -1.06 0.95 -8.89
C PRO A 33 -1.25 0.84 -7.36
N GLN A 34 -2.23 1.58 -6.86
CA GLN A 34 -2.90 1.23 -5.62
C GLN A 34 -3.70 -0.07 -5.84
N LEU A 35 -3.71 -0.94 -4.85
CA LEU A 35 -4.32 -2.27 -4.90
C LEU A 35 -5.39 -2.42 -3.81
N ALA A 36 -6.54 -3.01 -4.16
CA ALA A 36 -7.58 -3.41 -3.21
C ALA A 36 -7.32 -4.83 -2.68
N VAL A 37 -7.41 -5.05 -1.37
CA VAL A 37 -7.40 -6.39 -0.77
C VAL A 37 -8.76 -7.07 -0.96
N LEU A 38 -8.76 -8.22 -1.65
CA LEU A 38 -9.97 -8.98 -2.00
C LEU A 38 -10.24 -10.19 -1.10
N ALA A 39 -9.31 -10.58 -0.23
CA ALA A 39 -9.47 -11.75 0.64
C ALA A 39 -10.50 -11.50 1.76
N ASP A 40 -11.64 -12.21 1.74
CA ASP A 40 -12.75 -12.08 2.70
C ASP A 40 -12.36 -12.33 4.18
N ASP A 41 -11.39 -13.23 4.42
CA ASP A 41 -10.86 -13.54 5.75
C ASP A 41 -9.65 -12.64 6.15
N GLY A 42 -9.30 -11.67 5.31
CA GLY A 42 -8.10 -10.84 5.41
C GLY A 42 -6.86 -11.45 4.74
N LEU A 43 -5.87 -10.62 4.46
CA LEU A 43 -4.67 -10.96 3.68
C LEU A 43 -3.41 -10.78 4.52
N ASN A 44 -2.63 -11.86 4.65
CA ASN A 44 -1.35 -11.85 5.37
C ASN A 44 -0.31 -11.01 4.62
N LEU A 45 0.12 -9.90 5.21
CA LEU A 45 1.32 -9.17 4.80
C LEU A 45 2.54 -9.86 5.41
N ARG A 46 3.55 -10.21 4.62
CA ARG A 46 4.70 -11.04 5.04
C ARG A 46 6.05 -10.36 4.85
N THR A 47 7.06 -10.80 5.59
CA THR A 47 8.43 -10.24 5.51
C THR A 47 9.22 -10.66 4.27
N GLN A 48 8.76 -11.69 3.54
CA GLN A 48 9.37 -12.20 2.30
C GLN A 48 8.25 -12.64 1.32
N PRO A 49 8.52 -12.70 0.00
CA PRO A 49 7.60 -13.27 -1.00
C PRO A 49 7.55 -14.80 -0.91
N ASP A 50 6.98 -15.32 0.17
CA ASP A 50 6.96 -16.75 0.50
C ASP A 50 5.82 -17.07 1.49
N ALA A 51 5.07 -18.15 1.25
CA ALA A 51 3.88 -18.54 2.02
C ALA A 51 4.17 -19.02 3.45
N ASP A 52 5.40 -19.43 3.75
CA ASP A 52 5.85 -19.83 5.09
C ASP A 52 6.59 -18.69 5.83
N SER A 53 6.78 -17.54 5.17
CA SER A 53 7.42 -16.37 5.77
C SER A 53 6.61 -15.74 6.91
N THR A 54 7.32 -15.12 7.86
CA THR A 54 6.74 -14.40 9.01
C THR A 54 5.68 -13.39 8.55
N VAL A 55 4.49 -13.48 9.15
CA VAL A 55 3.42 -12.49 8.98
C VAL A 55 3.76 -11.24 9.78
N VAL A 56 3.74 -10.08 9.11
CA VAL A 56 3.87 -8.74 9.69
C VAL A 56 2.54 -8.33 10.32
N THR A 57 1.47 -8.39 9.53
CA THR A 57 0.09 -8.05 9.95
C THR A 57 -0.93 -8.72 9.02
N VAL A 58 -2.22 -8.61 9.34
CA VAL A 58 -3.33 -9.10 8.50
C VAL A 58 -4.12 -7.90 7.98
N LEU A 59 -3.91 -7.56 6.72
CA LEU A 59 -4.68 -6.53 6.01
C LEU A 59 -6.14 -6.98 5.92
N GLN A 60 -7.08 -6.04 6.03
CA GLN A 60 -8.49 -6.37 6.07
C GLN A 60 -9.13 -6.35 4.66
N PRO A 61 -10.25 -7.06 4.43
CA PRO A 61 -11.00 -6.97 3.18
C PRO A 61 -11.36 -5.52 2.83
N GLY A 62 -11.01 -5.07 1.62
CA GLY A 62 -11.22 -3.69 1.18
C GLY A 62 -10.25 -2.65 1.77
N THR A 63 -9.16 -3.08 2.43
CA THR A 63 -7.98 -2.23 2.65
C THR A 63 -7.32 -1.95 1.30
N PHE A 64 -6.94 -0.69 1.05
CA PHE A 64 -6.06 -0.35 -0.05
C PHE A 64 -4.60 -0.35 0.40
N VAL A 65 -3.71 -0.79 -0.48
CA VAL A 65 -2.26 -0.78 -0.29
C VAL A 65 -1.57 -0.26 -1.56
N GLU A 66 -0.50 0.49 -1.41
CA GLU A 66 0.34 0.90 -2.53
C GLU A 66 1.29 -0.23 -2.91
N GLN A 67 1.35 -0.60 -4.19
CA GLN A 67 2.45 -1.43 -4.67
C GLN A 67 3.75 -0.60 -4.66
N THR A 68 4.83 -1.12 -4.06
CA THR A 68 6.07 -0.36 -3.84
C THR A 68 7.20 -0.73 -4.80
N ALA A 69 7.13 -1.91 -5.43
CA ALA A 69 8.08 -2.41 -6.42
C ALA A 69 7.43 -3.44 -7.34
N GLY A 70 8.16 -3.90 -8.38
CA GLY A 70 7.72 -5.00 -9.23
C GLY A 70 7.50 -6.30 -8.45
N SER A 71 6.55 -7.12 -8.91
CA SER A 71 6.24 -8.42 -8.30
C SER A 71 7.42 -9.40 -8.38
N SER A 72 7.52 -10.25 -7.38
CA SER A 72 8.40 -11.43 -7.34
C SER A 72 7.59 -12.70 -7.56
N ALA A 73 8.25 -13.83 -7.84
CA ALA A 73 7.63 -15.14 -7.83
C ALA A 73 8.36 -16.04 -6.84
N ASP A 74 7.64 -16.89 -6.11
CA ASP A 74 8.26 -17.85 -5.19
C ASP A 74 8.67 -19.17 -5.90
N GLN A 75 9.12 -20.16 -5.12
CA GLN A 75 9.57 -21.46 -5.66
C GLN A 75 8.46 -22.28 -6.33
N SER A 76 7.19 -21.99 -6.03
CA SER A 76 6.03 -22.60 -6.68
C SER A 76 5.59 -21.87 -7.96
N GLY A 77 6.05 -20.62 -8.13
CA GLY A 77 5.64 -19.73 -9.22
C GLY A 77 4.49 -18.79 -8.84
N GLU A 78 4.03 -18.80 -7.59
CA GLU A 78 3.04 -17.87 -7.06
C GLU A 78 3.58 -16.43 -7.11
N ALA A 79 2.73 -15.49 -7.56
CA ALA A 79 3.10 -14.09 -7.66
C ALA A 79 2.98 -13.39 -6.30
N TRP A 80 4.04 -12.71 -5.88
CA TRP A 80 4.07 -11.93 -4.64
C TRP A 80 4.30 -10.47 -4.96
N ILE A 81 3.43 -9.61 -4.44
CA ILE A 81 3.47 -8.16 -4.69
C ILE A 81 4.00 -7.46 -3.43
N PRO A 82 5.04 -6.63 -3.53
CA PRO A 82 5.53 -5.84 -2.42
C PRO A 82 4.65 -4.60 -2.26
N VAL A 83 4.13 -4.39 -1.06
CA VAL A 83 3.12 -3.36 -0.78
C VAL A 83 3.39 -2.62 0.53
N GLU A 84 2.80 -1.43 0.66
CA GLU A 84 2.70 -0.66 1.89
C GLU A 84 1.25 -0.22 2.12
N GLY A 85 0.75 -0.32 3.36
CA GLY A 85 -0.57 0.18 3.71
C GLY A 85 -0.96 -0.02 5.17
N PRO A 86 -2.15 0.46 5.57
CA PRO A 86 -2.57 0.48 6.96
C PRO A 86 -2.95 -0.91 7.48
N GLY A 87 -2.41 -1.27 8.64
CA GLY A 87 -2.80 -2.46 9.40
C GLY A 87 -4.07 -2.25 10.24
N PRO A 88 -4.56 -3.28 10.94
CA PRO A 88 -5.70 -3.17 11.86
C PRO A 88 -5.45 -2.23 13.07
N ASP A 89 -4.20 -1.88 13.33
CA ASP A 89 -3.75 -0.87 14.30
C ASP A 89 -3.83 0.57 13.77
N GLY A 90 -4.00 0.75 12.45
CA GLY A 90 -3.96 2.04 11.77
C GLY A 90 -2.54 2.56 11.50
N GLU A 91 -1.50 1.78 11.80
CA GLU A 91 -0.12 2.11 11.42
C GLU A 91 0.19 1.59 10.02
N MET A 92 1.14 2.23 9.31
CA MET A 92 1.58 1.76 7.99
C MET A 92 2.56 0.59 8.16
N HIS A 93 2.28 -0.51 7.47
CA HIS A 93 3.15 -1.69 7.41
C HIS A 93 3.56 -1.96 5.96
N SER A 94 4.82 -2.33 5.76
CA SER A 94 5.36 -2.72 4.45
C SER A 94 5.72 -4.20 4.44
N GLY A 95 5.52 -4.89 3.31
CA GLY A 95 5.81 -6.32 3.17
C GLY A 95 5.32 -6.89 1.84
N TRP A 96 5.05 -8.19 1.81
CA TRP A 96 4.63 -8.93 0.62
C TRP A 96 3.26 -9.57 0.81
N VAL A 97 2.41 -9.49 -0.22
CA VAL A 97 1.11 -10.18 -0.29
C VAL A 97 1.06 -11.10 -1.52
N SER A 98 0.23 -12.14 -1.47
CA SER A 98 -0.09 -12.96 -2.65
C SER A 98 -0.88 -12.12 -3.65
N GLY A 99 -0.47 -12.19 -4.92
CA GLY A 99 -1.06 -11.44 -6.03
C GLY A 99 -2.48 -11.86 -6.36
N ASP A 100 -2.83 -13.14 -6.13
CA ASP A 100 -4.17 -13.69 -6.36
C ASP A 100 -5.27 -13.05 -5.46
N HIS A 101 -4.86 -12.31 -4.42
CA HIS A 101 -5.75 -11.74 -3.41
C HIS A 101 -5.85 -10.20 -3.46
N VAL A 102 -5.33 -9.59 -4.54
CA VAL A 102 -5.35 -8.14 -4.76
C VAL A 102 -5.67 -7.77 -6.21
N GLU A 103 -6.36 -6.65 -6.42
CA GLU A 103 -6.65 -6.10 -7.75
C GLU A 103 -6.31 -4.60 -7.81
N ALA A 104 -5.85 -4.13 -8.98
CA ALA A 104 -5.51 -2.72 -9.18
C ALA A 104 -6.75 -1.83 -9.12
N HIS A 105 -6.72 -0.81 -8.27
CA HIS A 105 -7.85 0.07 -8.01
C HIS A 105 -7.49 1.54 -8.28
N ALA A 106 -7.68 1.96 -9.53
CA ALA A 106 -7.26 3.28 -10.00
C ALA A 106 -8.08 4.47 -9.45
N ASP A 107 -9.34 4.24 -9.03
CA ASP A 107 -10.30 5.33 -8.79
C ASP A 107 -10.48 5.71 -7.31
N GLY A 108 -10.18 4.82 -6.37
CA GLY A 108 -10.48 4.97 -4.93
C GLY A 108 -9.30 5.39 -4.07
N SER A 109 -8.73 6.56 -4.33
CA SER A 109 -7.47 6.99 -3.71
C SER A 109 -7.48 6.93 -2.17
N SER A 110 -6.75 5.97 -1.59
CA SER A 110 -6.18 6.19 -0.26
C SER A 110 -5.00 7.15 -0.34
N ASN A 111 -4.81 7.94 0.72
CA ASN A 111 -3.62 8.75 0.92
C ASN A 111 -3.20 8.64 2.41
N PRO A 112 -2.09 9.25 2.86
CA PRO A 112 -1.64 9.13 4.26
C PRO A 112 -2.64 9.62 5.32
N ALA A 113 -3.69 10.33 4.92
CA ALA A 113 -4.78 10.71 5.80
C ALA A 113 -5.98 9.75 5.78
N GLY A 114 -6.04 8.70 4.94
CA GLY A 114 -7.13 7.71 4.87
C GLY A 114 -7.72 7.50 3.47
N ARG A 115 -8.80 6.71 3.36
CA ARG A 115 -9.55 6.48 2.10
C ARG A 115 -10.36 7.71 1.70
N THR A 116 -10.27 8.12 0.43
CA THR A 116 -10.98 9.29 -0.11
C THR A 116 -11.60 9.00 -1.47
N ASN A 117 -12.52 9.87 -1.92
CA ASN A 117 -13.14 9.82 -3.24
C ASN A 117 -12.90 11.14 -4.00
N PRO A 118 -11.92 11.20 -4.92
CA PRO A 118 -11.59 12.43 -5.65
C PRO A 118 -12.75 13.01 -6.49
N THR A 119 -13.67 12.15 -6.94
CA THR A 119 -14.84 12.58 -7.72
C THR A 119 -15.82 13.34 -6.83
N LEU A 120 -16.15 12.80 -5.64
CA LEU A 120 -17.02 13.49 -4.68
C LEU A 120 -16.40 14.78 -4.14
N GLU A 121 -15.07 14.84 -3.97
CA GLU A 121 -14.38 16.08 -3.60
C GLU A 121 -14.46 17.14 -4.69
N LYS A 122 -14.29 16.74 -5.95
CA LYS A 122 -14.42 17.63 -7.11
C LYS A 122 -15.83 18.14 -7.31
N ASP A 123 -16.83 17.32 -7.01
CA ASP A 123 -18.25 17.67 -7.05
C ASP A 123 -18.70 18.49 -5.81
N GLY A 124 -17.82 18.70 -4.84
CA GLY A 124 -18.03 19.61 -3.70
C GLY A 124 -18.81 19.03 -2.53
N TYR A 125 -18.95 17.70 -2.45
CA TYR A 125 -19.53 17.04 -1.28
C TYR A 125 -18.78 17.41 -0.01
N GLN A 126 -19.48 17.48 1.11
CA GLN A 126 -18.85 17.67 2.42
C GLN A 126 -18.45 16.30 2.98
N TRP A 127 -17.36 16.23 3.73
CA TRP A 127 -16.90 14.98 4.35
C TRP A 127 -16.52 15.17 5.82
N VAL A 128 -16.52 14.06 6.54
CA VAL A 128 -16.03 13.94 7.91
C VAL A 128 -14.86 12.96 7.88
N GLU A 129 -13.74 13.38 8.47
CA GLU A 129 -12.60 12.50 8.70
C GLU A 129 -12.88 11.63 9.94
N VAL A 130 -12.94 10.32 9.73
CA VAL A 130 -13.24 9.30 10.75
C VAL A 130 -12.23 9.38 11.90
N LYS A 131 -12.71 9.20 13.13
CA LYS A 131 -11.90 9.08 14.35
C LYS A 131 -12.12 7.71 15.00
N ASN A 132 -11.21 7.33 15.90
CA ASN A 132 -11.33 6.07 16.62
C ASN A 132 -12.65 6.02 17.44
N GLY A 133 -13.46 4.99 17.19
CA GLY A 133 -14.79 4.81 17.79
C GLY A 133 -15.96 5.31 16.92
N ASP A 134 -15.70 5.93 15.77
CA ASP A 134 -16.76 6.30 14.83
C ASP A 134 -17.35 5.09 14.09
N SER A 135 -18.52 5.33 13.50
CA SER A 135 -19.14 4.48 12.48
C SER A 135 -19.86 5.40 11.49
N ILE A 136 -20.05 4.96 10.23
CA ILE A 136 -20.77 5.76 9.21
C ILE A 136 -22.15 6.19 9.73
N ARG A 137 -22.82 5.31 10.47
CA ARG A 137 -24.10 5.59 11.14
C ARG A 137 -24.02 6.66 12.23
N LEU A 138 -22.95 6.69 13.03
CA LEU A 138 -22.75 7.73 14.05
C LEU A 138 -22.45 9.08 13.40
N ILE A 139 -21.58 9.10 12.39
CA ILE A 139 -21.21 10.28 11.61
C ILE A 139 -22.46 10.88 10.96
N ALA A 140 -23.20 10.09 10.17
CA ALA A 140 -24.43 10.54 9.50
C ALA A 140 -25.42 11.18 10.50
N ARG A 141 -25.68 10.50 11.63
CA ARG A 141 -26.58 11.00 12.68
C ARG A 141 -26.10 12.29 13.33
N THR A 142 -24.81 12.40 13.61
CA THR A 142 -24.20 13.60 14.22
C THR A 142 -24.32 14.80 13.29
N HIS A 143 -24.22 14.56 11.97
CA HIS A 143 -24.35 15.57 10.93
C HIS A 143 -25.77 15.72 10.36
N SER A 144 -26.78 15.09 10.97
CA SER A 144 -28.19 15.12 10.55
C SER A 144 -28.46 14.65 9.10
N ALA A 145 -27.60 13.78 8.57
CA ALA A 145 -27.74 13.14 7.26
C ALA A 145 -28.49 11.80 7.34
N ASP A 146 -29.08 11.34 6.22
CA ASP A 146 -29.67 10.01 6.16
C ASP A 146 -28.60 8.92 6.20
N VAL A 147 -28.83 7.88 6.99
CA VAL A 147 -27.83 6.81 7.21
C VAL A 147 -27.68 5.93 5.97
N ALA A 148 -28.76 5.59 5.27
CA ALA A 148 -28.71 4.71 4.11
C ALA A 148 -28.08 5.43 2.91
N GLU A 149 -28.46 6.69 2.69
CA GLU A 149 -27.87 7.54 1.66
C GLU A 149 -26.37 7.79 1.93
N THR A 150 -25.98 8.07 3.19
CA THR A 150 -24.56 8.20 3.55
C THR A 150 -23.80 6.89 3.31
N VAL A 151 -24.34 5.73 3.66
CA VAL A 151 -23.68 4.45 3.36
C VAL A 151 -23.49 4.28 1.84
N VAL A 152 -24.57 4.38 1.05
CA VAL A 152 -24.53 4.17 -0.40
C VAL A 152 -23.57 5.14 -1.10
N LEU A 153 -23.54 6.40 -0.69
CA LEU A 153 -22.63 7.42 -1.22
C LEU A 153 -21.14 7.06 -1.01
N ASN A 154 -20.82 6.27 0.02
CA ASN A 154 -19.45 5.90 0.36
C ASN A 154 -19.05 4.48 -0.08
N MET A 155 -19.96 3.67 -0.62
CA MET A 155 -19.65 2.28 -1.02
C MET A 155 -18.65 2.17 -2.18
N ASP A 156 -18.43 3.26 -2.92
CA ASP A 156 -17.49 3.34 -4.06
C ASP A 156 -16.02 3.24 -3.60
N HIS A 157 -15.66 3.86 -2.47
CA HIS A 157 -14.30 3.86 -1.89
C HIS A 157 -14.22 3.20 -0.51
N ILE A 158 -15.35 2.85 0.11
CA ILE A 158 -15.45 2.07 1.36
C ILE A 158 -16.25 0.80 1.07
N MET A 159 -15.61 -0.25 0.53
CA MET A 159 -16.29 -1.51 0.18
C MET A 159 -17.01 -2.18 1.35
N SER A 160 -16.48 -2.00 2.57
CA SER A 160 -16.99 -2.58 3.82
C SER A 160 -17.48 -1.48 4.77
N PRO A 161 -18.77 -1.07 4.74
CA PRO A 161 -19.27 0.08 5.50
C PRO A 161 -19.15 0.01 7.02
N ASP A 162 -19.06 -1.20 7.57
CA ASP A 162 -18.85 -1.45 9.01
C ASP A 162 -17.37 -1.39 9.43
N MET A 163 -16.45 -1.27 8.45
CA MET A 163 -15.01 -1.29 8.63
C MET A 163 -14.41 0.01 8.10
N ILE A 164 -14.41 1.04 8.97
CA ILE A 164 -13.80 2.34 8.73
C ILE A 164 -12.65 2.56 9.72
N PHE A 165 -11.60 3.23 9.26
CA PHE A 165 -10.38 3.49 10.01
C PHE A 165 -10.22 4.99 10.26
N SER A 166 -9.53 5.35 11.34
CA SER A 166 -9.26 6.76 11.65
C SER A 166 -8.52 7.40 10.47
N GLY A 167 -9.07 8.48 9.93
CA GLY A 167 -8.59 9.15 8.72
C GLY A 167 -9.51 9.01 7.50
N ASP A 168 -10.25 7.90 7.35
CA ASP A 168 -11.17 7.71 6.23
C ASP A 168 -12.13 8.91 6.07
N ARG A 169 -12.43 9.29 4.83
CA ARG A 169 -13.40 10.36 4.53
C ARG A 169 -14.77 9.77 4.26
N ILE A 170 -15.70 10.05 5.19
CA ILE A 170 -17.12 9.76 5.00
C ILE A 170 -17.79 11.00 4.43
N TYR A 171 -18.13 10.93 3.15
CA TYR A 171 -18.87 11.97 2.44
C TYR A 171 -20.33 11.97 2.89
N LEU A 172 -20.87 13.15 3.14
CA LEU A 172 -22.24 13.36 3.58
C LEU A 172 -23.10 13.72 2.35
N PRO A 173 -24.30 13.14 2.20
CA PRO A 173 -25.20 13.54 1.13
C PRO A 173 -25.56 15.02 1.25
N ALA A 174 -25.69 15.69 0.09
CA ALA A 174 -26.13 17.08 0.05
C ALA A 174 -27.55 17.17 0.61
N THR A 175 -27.74 17.99 1.65
CA THR A 175 -29.07 18.21 2.22
C THR A 175 -29.99 18.82 1.16
N LEU A 176 -31.01 18.07 0.74
CA LEU A 176 -32.13 18.63 -0.03
C LEU A 176 -32.86 19.66 0.86
N GLY A 177 -32.64 20.95 0.57
CA GLY A 177 -33.24 22.09 1.27
C GLY A 177 -34.67 22.40 0.84
#